data_AF-A0A5N9CB26-F1
#
_entry.id   AF-A0A5N9CB26-F1
#
_cell.length_a   1.000
_cell.length_b   1.000
_cell.length_c   1.000
_cell.angle_alpha   90.00
_cell.angle_beta   90.00
_cell.angle_gamma   90.00
#
_symmetry.space_group_name_H-M   'P 1'
#
loop_
_entity.id
_entity.type
_entity.pdbx_description
1 polymer ?
#
loop_
_entity_poly.entity_id
_entity_poly.type
_entity_poly.pdbx_seq_one_letter_code
_entity_poly.pdbx_strand_id
1 'polypeptide(L)'
;MQTEKSRTSRYSPRNKLHKDSYTTNCTSCGGTAVVPFAPISGKDVYCSDCFKDRKQNGLLTKRLLKGENERHPDVFSTIDLMSTTRASIAQMGINTPTPIQAEAIPLLQAGDDVIGQARTGSGKTLAFTIPMIEKCNPDLRAVQAIIVAPTRELAIQIASVVRPLAERRSLKGALVYGGRSLGPEKTLLNRGTQIVIGTPGRMLDHMRQGNLVPKNLKVLVIDEADEMLDMGMARDVEKIIQATPSERQTVLFSATVPDWIKKTAQKYLRNPKTVAVDAEIHASPDIEHIVYEVDKADKFNALKAVLSQQSGPTLVFGRTKHGVKKLASRLADGGYRAEAIQGNLSQNGREYVMNKFRSGKLPVLVATNVAARGLDIEKIDTVINFDIPDSPQLFTHRTGRTGRMGRRGQAITFLIPDDVKKWREIERFIQQRFPRTRWVPGTQPAMG
;
A
#
# COMPACT_ATOMS: atom_id res chain seq x y z
N MET A 1 -38.41 -43.74 -24.01
CA MET A 1 -37.13 -43.46 -24.69
C MET A 1 -37.37 -42.40 -25.76
N GLN A 2 -36.40 -41.50 -25.92
CA GLN A 2 -36.45 -40.24 -26.70
C GLN A 2 -36.70 -40.43 -28.21
N THR A 3 -37.27 -39.40 -28.85
CA THR A 3 -36.82 -38.75 -30.12
C THR A 3 -37.69 -37.49 -30.36
N GLU A 4 -37.18 -36.28 -30.11
CA GLU A 4 -36.51 -35.32 -31.01
C GLU A 4 -37.39 -34.50 -31.99
N LYS A 5 -37.33 -33.16 -31.76
CA LYS A 5 -37.28 -32.00 -32.67
C LYS A 5 -38.48 -31.63 -33.57
N SER A 6 -38.98 -30.40 -33.39
CA SER A 6 -38.80 -29.34 -34.40
C SER A 6 -39.01 -27.93 -33.82
N ARG A 7 -38.17 -27.00 -34.29
CA ARG A 7 -38.24 -25.55 -34.03
C ARG A 7 -39.39 -24.94 -34.82
N THR A 8 -40.22 -24.11 -34.18
CA THR A 8 -40.86 -22.98 -34.88
C THR A 8 -40.77 -21.72 -34.04
N SER A 9 -40.18 -20.70 -34.66
CA SER A 9 -40.14 -19.32 -34.22
C SER A 9 -41.57 -18.80 -34.03
N ARG A 10 -41.91 -18.34 -32.83
CA ARG A 10 -42.99 -17.37 -32.65
C ARG A 10 -42.39 -16.07 -32.13
N TYR A 11 -42.10 -15.21 -33.09
CA TYR A 11 -42.10 -13.76 -32.91
C TYR A 11 -43.34 -13.38 -32.09
N SER A 12 -43.14 -13.00 -30.82
CA SER A 12 -44.23 -12.49 -30.00
C SER A 12 -44.41 -11.00 -30.34
N PRO A 13 -45.63 -10.57 -30.71
CA PRO A 13 -45.87 -9.22 -31.19
C PRO A 13 -45.70 -8.20 -30.06
N ARG A 14 -45.14 -7.05 -30.44
CA ARG A 14 -45.02 -5.81 -29.66
C ARG A 14 -46.13 -5.65 -28.63
N ASN A 15 -45.81 -5.93 -27.36
CA ASN A 15 -46.63 -5.47 -26.24
C ASN A 15 -46.45 -3.95 -26.12
N LYS A 16 -47.42 -3.20 -26.62
CA LYS A 16 -47.76 -1.86 -26.12
C LYS A 16 -48.18 -2.03 -24.65
N LEU A 17 -47.21 -2.10 -23.74
CA LEU A 17 -47.49 -2.03 -22.31
C LEU A 17 -47.77 -0.57 -21.98
N HIS A 18 -49.00 -0.30 -21.57
CA HIS A 18 -49.31 0.83 -20.70
C HIS A 18 -48.23 0.86 -19.62
N LYS A 19 -47.44 1.94 -19.57
CA LYS A 19 -46.49 2.15 -18.46
C LYS A 19 -47.34 2.53 -17.25
N ASP A 20 -47.84 1.53 -16.55
CA ASP A 20 -48.42 1.74 -15.23
C ASP A 20 -47.32 2.37 -14.36
N SER A 21 -47.51 3.65 -14.06
CA SER A 21 -46.62 4.41 -13.20
C SER A 21 -47.10 4.23 -11.77
N TYR A 22 -46.26 3.67 -10.93
CA TYR A 22 -46.56 3.44 -9.53
C TYR A 22 -46.12 4.65 -8.72
N THR A 23 -47.03 5.11 -7.86
CA THR A 23 -46.74 6.20 -6.94
C THR A 23 -46.44 5.63 -5.56
N THR A 24 -45.30 6.02 -4.99
CA THR A 24 -44.90 5.61 -3.64
C THR A 24 -44.12 6.73 -2.96
N ASN A 25 -43.80 6.55 -1.69
CA ASN A 25 -42.97 7.51 -0.97
C ASN A 25 -41.51 7.32 -1.35
N CYS A 26 -40.88 8.40 -1.78
CA CYS A 26 -39.44 8.48 -1.95
C CYS A 26 -38.77 8.14 -0.62
N THR A 27 -38.01 7.05 -0.59
CA THR A 27 -37.22 6.61 0.57
C THR A 27 -36.23 7.68 1.01
N SER A 28 -35.79 8.55 0.09
CA SER A 28 -34.99 9.69 0.46
C SER A 28 -35.87 10.79 1.07
N CYS A 29 -36.66 11.54 0.28
CA CYS A 29 -37.30 12.77 0.78
C CYS A 29 -38.61 12.61 1.52
N GLY A 30 -39.20 11.42 1.57
CA GLY A 30 -40.56 11.21 2.06
C GLY A 30 -41.64 11.80 1.16
N GLY A 31 -41.27 12.59 0.14
CA GLY A 31 -42.18 13.10 -0.89
C GLY A 31 -42.54 12.02 -1.93
N THR A 32 -43.34 12.40 -2.91
CA THR A 32 -43.89 11.48 -3.91
C THR A 32 -42.83 11.04 -4.93
N ALA A 33 -42.69 9.74 -5.14
CA ALA A 33 -41.88 9.12 -6.19
C ALA A 33 -42.79 8.38 -7.18
N VAL A 34 -42.62 8.67 -8.47
CA VAL A 34 -43.34 8.00 -9.56
C VAL A 34 -42.35 7.11 -10.32
N VAL A 35 -42.59 5.80 -10.33
CA VAL A 35 -41.68 4.81 -10.91
C VAL A 35 -42.37 3.86 -11.89
N PRO A 36 -41.69 3.41 -12.95
CA PRO A 36 -42.28 2.54 -13.98
C PRO A 36 -42.30 1.05 -13.58
N PHE A 37 -42.23 0.75 -12.27
CA PHE A 37 -42.19 -0.60 -11.72
C PHE A 37 -42.93 -0.65 -10.39
N ALA A 38 -43.56 -1.79 -10.08
CA ALA A 38 -44.23 -1.97 -8.80
C ALA A 38 -43.19 -1.94 -7.65
N PRO A 39 -43.37 -1.08 -6.61
CA PRO A 39 -42.49 -1.03 -5.46
C PRO A 39 -42.45 -2.38 -4.73
N ILE A 40 -41.24 -2.89 -4.45
CA ILE A 40 -41.04 -4.13 -3.69
C ILE A 40 -40.82 -3.76 -2.22
N SER A 41 -41.54 -4.42 -1.31
CA SER A 41 -41.36 -4.21 0.13
C SER A 41 -39.90 -4.41 0.56
N GLY A 42 -39.34 -3.46 1.33
CA GLY A 42 -37.94 -3.47 1.77
C GLY A 42 -36.91 -2.99 0.75
N LYS A 43 -37.31 -2.58 -0.45
CA LYS A 43 -36.42 -1.96 -1.45
C LYS A 43 -36.63 -0.46 -1.52
N ASP A 44 -35.52 0.29 -1.50
CA ASP A 44 -35.58 1.74 -1.58
C ASP A 44 -36.07 2.23 -2.96
N VAL A 45 -36.96 3.22 -2.97
CA VAL A 45 -37.49 3.89 -4.15
C VAL A 45 -37.22 5.39 -4.05
N TYR A 46 -36.84 6.06 -5.14
CA TYR A 46 -36.41 7.46 -5.10
C TYR A 46 -37.18 8.28 -6.14
N CYS A 47 -37.54 9.53 -5.81
CA CYS A 47 -38.05 10.49 -6.80
C CYS A 47 -36.92 10.94 -7.75
N SER A 48 -37.27 11.57 -8.87
CA SER A 48 -36.33 12.08 -9.89
C SER A 48 -35.15 12.81 -9.27
N ASP A 49 -35.43 13.77 -8.39
CA ASP A 49 -34.42 14.73 -7.94
C ASP A 49 -33.51 14.09 -6.89
N CYS A 50 -34.08 13.33 -5.95
CA CYS A 50 -33.30 12.53 -5.01
C CYS A 50 -32.47 11.45 -5.72
N PHE A 51 -32.96 10.90 -6.83
CA PHE A 51 -32.20 9.94 -7.63
C PHE A 51 -31.03 10.61 -8.35
N LYS A 52 -31.23 11.79 -8.94
CA LYS A 52 -30.16 12.60 -9.57
C LYS A 52 -29.11 13.05 -8.55
N ASP A 53 -29.55 13.51 -7.38
CA ASP A 53 -28.67 13.94 -6.28
C ASP A 53 -27.85 12.77 -5.74
N ARG A 54 -28.47 11.60 -5.51
CA ARG A 54 -27.77 10.36 -5.14
C ARG A 54 -26.76 9.91 -6.22
N LYS A 55 -27.07 10.16 -7.49
CA LYS A 55 -26.18 9.85 -8.62
C LYS A 55 -24.92 10.73 -8.61
N GLN A 56 -25.05 12.01 -8.23
CA GLN A 56 -23.92 12.94 -8.11
C GLN A 56 -23.12 12.69 -6.82
N ASN A 57 -23.81 12.44 -5.70
CA ASN A 57 -23.23 12.45 -4.35
C ASN A 57 -23.02 11.07 -3.71
N GLY A 58 -23.32 9.96 -4.39
CA GLY A 58 -23.09 8.60 -3.85
C GLY A 58 -24.17 8.12 -2.85
N LEU A 59 -23.88 7.07 -2.08
CA LEU A 59 -24.81 6.44 -1.11
C LEU A 59 -25.02 7.30 0.15
N LEU A 60 -25.48 8.53 0.00
CA LEU A 60 -26.06 9.29 1.09
C LEU A 60 -27.52 8.84 1.25
N THR A 61 -27.78 7.82 2.07
CA THR A 61 -29.17 7.50 2.47
C THR A 61 -29.71 8.68 3.30
N LYS A 62 -30.98 9.06 3.14
CA LYS A 62 -31.53 10.24 3.86
C LYS A 62 -31.59 10.08 5.40
N ARG A 63 -31.26 8.90 5.94
CA ARG A 63 -30.91 8.76 7.37
C ARG A 63 -29.67 9.58 7.74
N LEU A 64 -28.70 9.72 6.83
CA LEU A 64 -27.53 10.62 6.99
C LEU A 64 -27.90 12.10 6.75
N LEU A 65 -28.74 12.40 5.75
CA LEU A 65 -29.14 13.79 5.44
C LEU A 65 -30.10 14.42 6.50
N LYS A 66 -30.61 13.65 7.46
CA LYS A 66 -31.37 14.16 8.62
C LYS A 66 -30.47 14.55 9.81
N GLY A 67 -29.18 14.26 9.77
CA GLY A 67 -28.22 14.74 10.76
C GLY A 67 -27.36 15.86 10.17
N GLU A 68 -27.52 17.09 10.65
CA GLU A 68 -26.59 18.19 10.35
C GLU A 68 -25.13 17.88 10.77
N ASN A 69 -24.95 16.84 11.60
CA ASN A 69 -23.68 16.41 12.18
C ASN A 69 -22.73 15.58 11.29
N GLU A 70 -23.11 15.19 10.06
CA GLU A 70 -22.23 14.37 9.19
C GLU A 70 -21.57 15.14 8.02
N ARG A 71 -21.75 16.47 7.94
CA ARG A 71 -21.04 17.26 6.92
C ARG A 71 -19.56 17.48 7.24
N HIS A 72 -19.16 17.24 8.51
CA HIS A 72 -17.79 17.42 9.00
C HIS A 72 -17.05 18.59 8.31
N PRO A 73 -17.63 19.82 8.33
CA PRO A 73 -17.10 20.94 7.55
C PRO A 73 -15.68 21.33 7.97
N ASP A 74 -15.33 21.03 9.23
CA ASP A 74 -14.00 21.27 9.79
C ASP A 74 -12.95 20.28 9.25
N VAL A 75 -13.38 19.12 8.72
CA VAL A 75 -12.48 18.10 8.16
C VAL A 75 -12.02 18.56 6.79
N PHE A 76 -10.71 18.81 6.68
CA PHE A 76 -10.06 19.30 5.47
C PHE A 76 -10.74 20.58 4.97
N SER A 77 -11.05 21.51 5.89
CA SER A 77 -11.82 22.73 5.61
C SER A 77 -11.23 23.62 4.52
N THR A 78 -9.91 23.53 4.29
CA THR A 78 -9.18 24.30 3.26
C THR A 78 -9.18 23.63 1.87
N ILE A 79 -9.73 22.42 1.74
CA ILE A 79 -9.75 21.65 0.50
C ILE A 79 -11.19 21.36 0.14
N ASP A 80 -11.59 21.58 -1.11
CA ASP A 80 -12.94 21.27 -1.57
C ASP A 80 -13.08 19.77 -1.81
N LEU A 81 -13.77 19.07 -0.91
CA LEU A 81 -14.00 17.62 -0.95
C LEU A 81 -15.49 17.32 -0.99
N MET A 82 -15.85 16.23 -1.69
CA MET A 82 -17.21 15.69 -1.65
C MET A 82 -17.61 15.34 -0.21
N SER A 83 -18.88 15.56 0.13
CA SER A 83 -19.41 15.27 1.47
C SER A 83 -19.19 13.81 1.89
N THR A 84 -19.30 12.86 0.95
CA THR A 84 -18.96 11.46 1.20
C THR A 84 -17.49 11.27 1.57
N THR A 85 -16.59 11.97 0.90
CA THR A 85 -15.16 11.89 1.18
C THR A 85 -14.87 12.41 2.58
N ARG A 86 -15.39 13.59 2.93
CA ARG A 86 -15.23 14.18 4.28
C ARG A 86 -15.74 13.25 5.38
N ALA A 87 -16.92 12.66 5.20
CA ALA A 87 -17.47 11.72 6.18
C ALA A 87 -16.61 10.46 6.36
N SER A 88 -16.04 9.92 5.27
CA SER A 88 -15.11 8.79 5.38
C SER A 88 -13.79 9.18 6.06
N ILE A 89 -13.24 10.36 5.80
CA ILE A 89 -12.02 10.86 6.45
C ILE A 89 -12.26 11.12 7.95
N ALA A 90 -13.41 11.72 8.30
CA ALA A 90 -13.80 11.96 9.68
C ALA A 90 -13.92 10.65 10.48
N GLN A 91 -14.48 9.60 9.87
CA GLN A 91 -14.58 8.27 10.47
C GLN A 91 -13.20 7.62 10.70
N MET A 92 -12.19 8.01 9.93
CA MET A 92 -10.79 7.60 10.17
C MET A 92 -10.14 8.36 11.33
N GLY A 93 -10.81 9.34 11.94
CA GLY A 93 -10.27 10.18 13.00
C GLY A 93 -9.29 11.25 12.50
N ILE A 94 -9.37 11.61 11.21
CA ILE A 94 -8.47 12.59 10.59
C ILE A 94 -9.24 13.88 10.37
N ASN A 95 -8.72 15.00 10.86
CA ASN A 95 -9.39 16.30 10.77
C ASN A 95 -8.63 17.28 9.85
N THR A 96 -7.31 17.36 9.98
CA THR A 96 -6.48 18.32 9.24
C THR A 96 -5.62 17.60 8.20
N PRO A 97 -5.45 18.16 6.99
CA PRO A 97 -4.56 17.57 6.00
C PRO A 97 -3.11 17.65 6.46
N THR A 98 -2.32 16.61 6.18
CA THR A 98 -0.86 16.70 6.28
C THR A 98 -0.31 17.61 5.19
N PRO A 99 0.93 18.14 5.29
CA PRO A 99 1.44 19.06 4.28
C PRO A 99 1.43 18.45 2.86
N ILE A 100 1.78 17.17 2.73
CA ILE A 100 1.73 16.47 1.43
C ILE A 100 0.30 16.35 0.89
N GLN A 101 -0.71 16.22 1.76
CA GLN A 101 -2.11 16.21 1.36
C GLN A 101 -2.59 17.60 0.95
N ALA A 102 -2.22 18.64 1.71
CA ALA A 102 -2.58 20.02 1.44
C ALA A 102 -2.03 20.52 0.09
N GLU A 103 -0.82 20.10 -0.28
CA GLU A 103 -0.21 20.48 -1.55
C GLU A 103 -0.65 19.59 -2.73
N ALA A 104 -0.70 18.26 -2.54
CA ALA A 104 -0.96 17.36 -3.65
C ALA A 104 -2.43 17.24 -4.04
N ILE A 105 -3.37 17.29 -3.08
CA ILE A 105 -4.80 17.08 -3.38
C ILE A 105 -5.33 18.13 -4.36
N PRO A 106 -5.11 19.45 -4.18
CA PRO A 106 -5.62 20.45 -5.11
C PRO A 106 -5.10 20.30 -6.53
N LEU A 107 -3.80 20.00 -6.70
CA LEU A 107 -3.18 19.75 -8.01
C LEU A 107 -3.81 18.53 -8.69
N LEU A 108 -3.99 17.45 -7.92
CA LEU A 108 -4.59 16.23 -8.42
C LEU A 108 -6.07 16.43 -8.76
N GLN A 109 -6.81 17.27 -8.04
CA GLN A 109 -8.18 17.65 -8.38
C GLN A 109 -8.24 18.45 -9.67
N ALA A 110 -7.30 19.38 -9.89
CA ALA A 110 -7.18 20.16 -11.11
C ALA A 110 -6.84 19.31 -12.36
N GLY A 111 -6.35 18.09 -12.16
CA GLY A 111 -6.03 17.17 -13.27
C GLY A 111 -4.55 17.13 -13.64
N ASP A 112 -3.69 17.81 -12.90
CA ASP A 112 -2.25 17.78 -13.13
C ASP A 112 -1.67 16.39 -12.84
N ASP A 113 -0.68 15.98 -13.65
CA ASP A 113 0.20 14.89 -13.26
C ASP A 113 1.09 15.35 -12.10
N VAL A 114 1.40 14.47 -11.16
CA VAL A 114 2.16 14.83 -9.95
C VAL A 114 3.30 13.85 -9.71
N ILE A 115 4.48 14.40 -9.42
CA ILE A 115 5.61 13.69 -8.82
C ILE A 115 5.65 14.11 -7.35
N GLY A 116 5.23 13.22 -6.47
CA GLY A 116 5.25 13.43 -5.02
C GLY A 116 6.50 12.83 -4.38
N GLN A 117 7.30 13.67 -3.74
CA GLN A 117 8.43 13.25 -2.91
C GLN A 117 8.06 13.40 -1.44
N ALA A 118 7.84 12.26 -0.76
CA ALA A 118 7.59 12.26 0.68
C ALA A 118 7.89 10.89 1.30
N ARG A 119 8.26 10.87 2.59
CA ARG A 119 8.58 9.65 3.35
C ARG A 119 7.34 8.81 3.69
N THR A 120 7.54 7.55 4.06
CA THR A 120 6.48 6.70 4.65
C THR A 120 5.91 7.38 5.91
N GLY A 121 4.59 7.28 6.11
CA GLY A 121 3.91 7.88 7.26
C GLY A 121 3.55 9.37 7.11
N SER A 122 3.94 10.05 6.02
CA SER A 122 3.56 11.45 5.75
C SER A 122 2.10 11.65 5.31
N GLY A 123 1.35 10.56 5.10
CA GLY A 123 -0.04 10.63 4.64
C GLY A 123 -0.24 10.61 3.12
N LYS A 124 0.80 10.24 2.34
CA LYS A 124 0.76 10.10 0.86
C LYS A 124 -0.44 9.33 0.34
N THR A 125 -0.82 8.22 0.99
CA THR A 125 -1.89 7.35 0.50
C THR A 125 -3.20 8.11 0.36
N LEU A 126 -3.58 8.91 1.36
CA LEU A 126 -4.79 9.74 1.26
C LEU A 126 -4.61 10.86 0.23
N ALA A 127 -3.41 11.42 0.10
CA ALA A 127 -3.11 12.49 -0.84
C ALA A 127 -3.46 12.11 -2.29
N PHE A 128 -3.16 10.88 -2.73
CA PHE A 128 -3.55 10.42 -4.06
C PHE A 128 -4.90 9.69 -4.12
N THR A 129 -5.34 9.01 -3.06
CA THR A 129 -6.58 8.22 -3.13
C THR A 129 -7.85 9.06 -3.06
N ILE A 130 -7.83 10.19 -2.34
CA ILE A 130 -8.96 11.13 -2.28
C ILE A 130 -9.35 11.63 -3.67
N PRO A 131 -8.49 12.35 -4.42
CA PRO A 131 -8.84 12.88 -5.73
C PRO A 131 -9.12 11.76 -6.75
N MET A 132 -8.42 10.63 -6.64
CA MET A 132 -8.65 9.46 -7.50
C MET A 132 -10.07 8.89 -7.33
N ILE A 133 -10.57 8.77 -6.10
CA ILE A 133 -11.89 8.23 -5.79
C ILE A 133 -13.00 9.20 -6.20
N GLU A 134 -12.79 10.50 -6.03
CA GLU A 134 -13.74 11.52 -6.46
C GLU A 134 -13.92 11.56 -7.98
N LYS A 135 -12.85 11.28 -8.74
CA LYS A 135 -12.88 11.16 -10.22
C LYS A 135 -13.56 9.90 -10.75
N CYS A 136 -13.71 8.86 -9.93
CA CYS A 136 -14.34 7.61 -10.35
C CYS A 136 -15.87 7.77 -10.46
N ASN A 137 -16.45 7.20 -11.52
CA ASN A 137 -17.89 7.13 -11.73
C ASN A 137 -18.42 5.75 -11.29
N PRO A 138 -19.30 5.67 -10.28
CA PRO A 138 -19.85 4.40 -9.81
C PRO A 138 -20.75 3.68 -10.84
N ASP A 139 -21.37 4.41 -11.76
CA ASP A 139 -22.27 3.82 -12.77
C ASP A 139 -21.50 3.13 -13.91
N LEU A 140 -20.25 3.52 -14.13
CA LEU A 140 -19.41 2.93 -15.16
C LEU A 140 -18.68 1.70 -14.60
N ARG A 141 -19.16 0.51 -14.99
CA ARG A 141 -18.58 -0.79 -14.60
C ARG A 141 -17.35 -1.14 -15.43
N ALA A 142 -16.32 -0.32 -15.31
CA ALA A 142 -15.02 -0.52 -15.95
C ALA A 142 -13.91 0.03 -15.05
N VAL A 143 -12.69 -0.47 -15.26
CA VAL A 143 -11.50 0.00 -14.53
C VAL A 143 -11.24 1.46 -14.89
N GLN A 144 -11.26 2.32 -13.87
CA GLN A 144 -11.10 3.77 -13.95
C GLN A 144 -9.90 4.27 -13.16
N ALA A 145 -9.44 3.52 -12.17
CA ALA A 145 -8.23 3.82 -11.42
C ALA A 145 -7.37 2.57 -11.17
N ILE A 146 -6.05 2.73 -11.28
CA ILE A 146 -5.06 1.70 -10.99
C ILE A 146 -4.05 2.28 -10.01
N ILE A 147 -3.75 1.54 -8.94
CA ILE A 147 -2.64 1.83 -8.02
C ILE A 147 -1.65 0.66 -8.06
N VAL A 148 -0.44 0.96 -8.52
CA VAL A 148 0.67 0.02 -8.55
C VAL A 148 1.52 0.20 -7.30
N ALA A 149 1.74 -0.88 -6.56
CA ALA A 149 2.57 -0.91 -5.35
C ALA A 149 3.65 -2.02 -5.44
N PRO A 150 4.86 -1.82 -4.90
CA PRO A 150 5.97 -2.78 -4.98
C PRO A 150 5.67 -4.13 -4.32
N THR A 151 4.87 -4.16 -3.25
CA THR A 151 4.66 -5.35 -2.43
C THR A 151 3.19 -5.66 -2.25
N ARG A 152 2.91 -6.93 -1.95
CA ARG A 152 1.57 -7.40 -1.59
C ARG A 152 1.06 -6.68 -0.34
N GLU A 153 1.93 -6.55 0.66
CA GLU A 153 1.63 -5.96 1.96
C GLU A 153 1.21 -4.51 1.79
N LEU A 154 1.97 -3.73 1.02
CA LEU A 154 1.61 -2.35 0.71
C LEU A 154 0.32 -2.26 -0.10
N ALA A 155 0.11 -3.14 -1.09
CA ALA A 155 -1.15 -3.17 -1.83
C ALA A 155 -2.36 -3.44 -0.92
N ILE A 156 -2.21 -4.33 0.09
CA ILE A 156 -3.24 -4.59 1.11
C ILE A 156 -3.49 -3.36 1.99
N GLN A 157 -2.44 -2.67 2.42
CA GLN A 157 -2.55 -1.45 3.21
C GLN A 157 -3.23 -0.32 2.43
N ILE A 158 -2.86 -0.11 1.18
CA ILE A 158 -3.53 0.88 0.33
C ILE A 158 -5.01 0.49 0.14
N ALA A 159 -5.30 -0.79 -0.05
CA ALA A 159 -6.68 -1.27 -0.16
C ALA A 159 -7.51 -1.07 1.12
N SER A 160 -6.91 -1.12 2.32
CA SER A 160 -7.63 -0.82 3.56
C SER A 160 -7.96 0.66 3.70
N VAL A 161 -7.10 1.56 3.19
CA VAL A 161 -7.38 3.00 3.12
C VAL A 161 -8.44 3.34 2.07
N VAL A 162 -8.35 2.72 0.88
CA VAL A 162 -9.29 2.95 -0.24
C VAL A 162 -10.70 2.47 0.08
N ARG A 163 -10.84 1.35 0.79
CA ARG A 163 -12.13 0.68 0.99
C ARG A 163 -13.23 1.60 1.58
N PRO A 164 -13.06 2.25 2.74
CA PRO A 164 -14.10 3.11 3.31
C PRO A 164 -14.44 4.33 2.44
N LEU A 165 -13.48 4.85 1.66
CA LEU A 165 -13.71 5.92 0.70
C LEU A 165 -14.54 5.41 -0.51
N ALA A 166 -14.17 4.26 -1.04
CA ALA A 166 -14.81 3.63 -2.20
C ALA A 166 -16.24 3.15 -1.89
N GLU A 167 -16.45 2.48 -0.74
CA GLU A 167 -17.75 1.92 -0.34
C GLU A 167 -18.82 3.00 -0.20
N ARG A 168 -18.48 4.14 0.41
CA ARG A 168 -19.41 5.28 0.56
C ARG A 168 -19.82 5.89 -0.79
N ARG A 169 -18.98 5.74 -1.82
CA ARG A 169 -19.27 6.15 -3.20
C ARG A 169 -19.80 5.03 -4.09
N SER A 170 -20.15 3.86 -3.54
CA SER A 170 -20.58 2.68 -4.32
C SER A 170 -19.55 2.14 -5.32
N LEU A 171 -18.28 2.47 -5.15
CA LEU A 171 -17.20 1.99 -6.00
C LEU A 171 -16.76 0.60 -5.58
N LYS A 172 -16.37 -0.23 -6.54
CA LYS A 172 -15.80 -1.55 -6.29
C LYS A 172 -14.30 -1.52 -6.53
N GLY A 173 -13.57 -2.15 -5.61
CA GLY A 173 -12.12 -2.34 -5.68
C GLY A 173 -11.75 -3.82 -5.87
N ALA A 174 -10.69 -4.08 -6.62
CA ALA A 174 -10.05 -5.38 -6.73
C ALA A 174 -8.58 -5.28 -6.32
N LEU A 175 -8.13 -6.25 -5.55
CA LEU A 175 -6.77 -6.35 -5.07
C LEU A 175 -6.08 -7.52 -5.78
N VAL A 176 -5.02 -7.24 -6.54
CA VAL A 176 -4.35 -8.21 -7.42
C VAL A 176 -2.86 -8.32 -7.06
N TYR A 177 -2.44 -9.47 -6.53
CA TYR A 177 -1.04 -9.73 -6.20
C TYR A 177 -0.70 -11.22 -6.31
N GLY A 178 0.60 -11.55 -6.40
CA GLY A 178 1.08 -12.92 -6.54
C GLY A 178 0.87 -13.81 -5.30
N GLY A 179 0.91 -15.13 -5.48
CA GLY A 179 0.83 -16.09 -4.37
C GLY A 179 -0.58 -16.54 -3.97
N ARG A 180 -1.61 -16.18 -4.75
CA ARG A 180 -2.99 -16.71 -4.66
C ARG A 180 -3.51 -17.14 -6.02
N SER A 181 -4.55 -17.97 -6.05
CA SER A 181 -5.20 -18.36 -7.30
C SER A 181 -5.78 -17.15 -8.04
N LEU A 182 -5.71 -17.16 -9.37
CA LEU A 182 -6.24 -16.08 -10.22
C LEU A 182 -7.76 -16.01 -10.22
N GLY A 183 -8.45 -17.13 -9.94
CA GLY A 183 -9.91 -17.25 -10.11
C GLY A 183 -10.74 -16.19 -9.37
N PRO A 184 -10.50 -15.92 -8.07
CA PRO A 184 -11.19 -14.87 -7.34
C PRO A 184 -10.95 -13.47 -7.93
N GLU A 185 -9.72 -13.17 -8.34
CA GLU A 185 -9.35 -11.89 -8.95
C GLU A 185 -10.02 -11.71 -10.31
N LYS A 186 -10.05 -12.77 -11.15
CA LYS A 186 -10.78 -12.79 -12.42
C LYS A 186 -12.27 -12.51 -12.22
N THR A 187 -12.88 -13.16 -11.24
CA THR A 187 -14.31 -12.96 -10.91
C THR A 187 -14.60 -11.50 -10.54
N LEU A 188 -13.73 -10.87 -9.75
CA LEU A 188 -13.89 -9.46 -9.37
C LEU A 188 -13.71 -8.52 -10.56
N LEU A 189 -12.69 -8.74 -11.38
CA LEU A 189 -12.42 -7.91 -12.56
C LEU A 189 -13.57 -8.03 -13.59
N ASN A 190 -14.06 -9.24 -13.86
CA ASN A 190 -15.16 -9.49 -14.79
C ASN A 190 -16.50 -8.89 -14.33
N ARG A 191 -16.66 -8.62 -13.03
CA ARG A 191 -17.85 -7.92 -12.49
C ARG A 191 -17.81 -6.40 -12.74
N GLY A 192 -16.78 -5.90 -13.42
CA GLY A 192 -16.64 -4.48 -13.78
C GLY A 192 -16.24 -3.62 -12.60
N THR A 193 -15.14 -4.01 -11.94
CA THR A 193 -14.52 -3.25 -10.85
C THR A 193 -13.97 -1.90 -11.36
N GLN A 194 -14.11 -0.83 -10.58
CA GLN A 194 -13.63 0.51 -10.94
C GLN A 194 -12.18 0.79 -10.49
N ILE A 195 -11.77 0.27 -9.33
CA ILE A 195 -10.45 0.53 -8.75
C ILE A 195 -9.66 -0.77 -8.68
N VAL A 196 -8.43 -0.78 -9.19
CA VAL A 196 -7.54 -1.95 -9.11
C VAL A 196 -6.26 -1.57 -8.38
N ILE A 197 -5.91 -2.32 -7.34
CA ILE A 197 -4.73 -2.09 -6.51
C ILE A 197 -3.89 -3.37 -6.56
N GLY A 198 -2.57 -3.28 -6.68
CA GLY A 198 -1.79 -4.50 -6.83
C GLY A 198 -0.32 -4.35 -7.16
N THR A 199 0.33 -5.51 -7.34
CA THR A 199 1.75 -5.60 -7.68
C THR A 199 1.98 -5.68 -9.19
N PRO A 200 3.07 -5.11 -9.73
CA PRO A 200 3.31 -5.01 -11.18
C PRO A 200 3.14 -6.34 -11.95
N GLY A 201 3.85 -7.39 -11.53
CA GLY A 201 3.83 -8.68 -12.23
C GLY A 201 2.43 -9.29 -12.33
N ARG A 202 1.66 -9.28 -11.23
CA ARG A 202 0.29 -9.82 -11.23
C ARG A 202 -0.68 -9.00 -12.07
N MET A 203 -0.53 -7.67 -12.06
CA MET A 203 -1.33 -6.80 -12.94
C MET A 203 -1.09 -7.13 -14.41
N LEU A 204 0.18 -7.28 -14.81
CA LEU A 204 0.54 -7.66 -16.17
C LEU A 204 -0.03 -9.03 -16.56
N ASP A 205 -0.03 -10.01 -15.67
CA ASP A 205 -0.64 -11.31 -15.93
C ASP A 205 -2.15 -11.17 -16.22
N HIS A 206 -2.87 -10.34 -15.46
CA HIS A 206 -4.27 -10.06 -15.73
C HIS A 206 -4.49 -9.29 -17.04
N MET A 207 -3.63 -8.34 -17.37
CA MET A 207 -3.70 -7.59 -18.64
C MET A 207 -3.46 -8.52 -19.84
N ARG A 208 -2.44 -9.37 -19.79
CA ARG A 208 -2.11 -10.35 -20.85
C ARG A 208 -3.25 -11.34 -21.10
N GLN A 209 -3.92 -11.78 -20.04
CA GLN A 209 -5.06 -12.68 -20.11
C GLN A 209 -6.39 -11.98 -20.46
N GLY A 210 -6.39 -10.66 -20.67
CA GLY A 210 -7.60 -9.89 -20.97
C GLY A 210 -8.56 -9.71 -19.81
N ASN A 211 -8.16 -10.06 -18.57
CA ASN A 211 -8.99 -9.89 -17.38
C ASN A 211 -8.98 -8.43 -16.89
N LEU A 212 -7.84 -7.76 -17.00
CA LEU A 212 -7.67 -6.34 -16.62
C LEU A 212 -7.57 -5.50 -17.89
N VAL A 213 -8.64 -4.78 -18.20
CA VAL A 213 -8.74 -3.94 -19.41
C VAL A 213 -8.78 -2.46 -19.01
N PRO A 214 -7.66 -1.72 -19.08
CA PRO A 214 -7.57 -0.34 -18.58
C PRO A 214 -8.05 0.72 -19.59
N LYS A 215 -8.93 0.38 -20.54
CA LYS A 215 -9.34 1.31 -21.62
C LYS A 215 -10.03 2.59 -21.11
N ASN A 216 -10.69 2.52 -19.95
CA ASN A 216 -11.41 3.65 -19.34
C ASN A 216 -10.63 4.26 -18.17
N LEU A 217 -9.33 3.99 -18.08
CA LEU A 217 -8.50 4.44 -16.98
C LEU A 217 -8.36 5.96 -17.00
N LYS A 218 -8.75 6.60 -15.90
CA LYS A 218 -8.63 8.05 -15.68
C LYS A 218 -7.39 8.39 -14.86
N VAL A 219 -7.02 7.53 -13.90
CA VAL A 219 -5.92 7.78 -12.97
C VAL A 219 -5.03 6.54 -12.84
N LEU A 220 -3.73 6.72 -13.03
CA LEU A 220 -2.70 5.72 -12.73
C LEU A 220 -1.81 6.26 -11.61
N VAL A 221 -1.73 5.52 -10.51
CA VAL A 221 -0.83 5.82 -9.39
C VAL A 221 0.29 4.79 -9.36
N ILE A 222 1.52 5.27 -9.20
CA ILE A 222 2.73 4.48 -9.01
C ILE A 222 3.28 4.88 -7.63
N ASP A 223 3.06 4.05 -6.61
CA ASP A 223 3.48 4.32 -5.23
C ASP A 223 4.77 3.56 -4.89
N GLU A 224 5.66 4.19 -4.11
CA GLU A 224 7.01 3.69 -3.80
C GLU A 224 7.80 3.27 -5.07
N ALA A 225 7.87 4.19 -6.03
CA ALA A 225 8.50 3.95 -7.33
C ALA A 225 10.00 3.62 -7.23
N ASP A 226 10.72 4.22 -6.28
CA ASP A 226 12.12 3.89 -5.98
C ASP A 226 12.28 2.46 -5.46
N GLU A 227 11.40 1.99 -4.57
CA GLU A 227 11.43 0.60 -4.11
C GLU A 227 11.13 -0.37 -5.28
N MET A 228 10.21 -0.02 -6.20
CA MET A 228 9.98 -0.83 -7.40
C MET A 228 11.21 -0.90 -8.32
N LEU A 229 11.98 0.18 -8.43
CA LEU A 229 13.26 0.17 -9.14
C LEU A 229 14.25 -0.78 -8.46
N ASP A 230 14.41 -0.65 -7.14
CA ASP A 230 15.33 -1.48 -6.33
C ASP A 230 14.96 -2.98 -6.35
N MET A 231 13.68 -3.29 -6.58
CA MET A 231 13.17 -4.65 -6.72
C MET A 231 13.27 -5.19 -8.16
N GLY A 232 13.82 -4.41 -9.10
CA GLY A 232 13.94 -4.80 -10.50
C GLY A 232 12.61 -4.83 -11.26
N MET A 233 11.57 -4.16 -10.73
CA MET A 233 10.22 -4.13 -11.32
C MET A 233 10.03 -2.99 -12.33
N ALA A 234 11.05 -2.15 -12.54
CA ALA A 234 11.01 -1.00 -13.44
C ALA A 234 10.40 -1.31 -14.82
N ARG A 235 10.85 -2.40 -15.46
CA ARG A 235 10.34 -2.83 -16.77
C ARG A 235 8.87 -3.22 -16.75
N ASP A 236 8.40 -3.80 -15.64
CA ASP A 236 7.01 -4.21 -15.51
C ASP A 236 6.10 -2.99 -15.27
N VAL A 237 6.57 -2.02 -14.49
CA VAL A 237 5.90 -0.72 -14.32
C VAL A 237 5.77 0.01 -15.66
N GLU A 238 6.85 0.08 -16.45
CA GLU A 238 6.81 0.71 -17.78
C GLU A 238 5.82 0.03 -18.73
N LYS A 239 5.72 -1.30 -18.69
CA LYS A 239 4.72 -2.05 -19.48
C LYS A 239 3.29 -1.74 -19.04
N ILE A 240 3.04 -1.59 -17.74
CA ILE A 240 1.72 -1.19 -17.23
C ILE A 240 1.37 0.21 -17.74
N ILE A 241 2.29 1.18 -17.59
CA ILE A 241 2.11 2.55 -18.10
C ILE A 241 1.77 2.53 -19.60
N GLN A 242 2.49 1.76 -20.41
CA GLN A 242 2.27 1.65 -21.86
C GLN A 242 0.95 0.96 -22.23
N ALA A 243 0.48 0.02 -21.40
CA ALA A 243 -0.79 -0.66 -21.60
C ALA A 243 -2.02 0.20 -21.26
N THR A 244 -1.81 1.41 -20.71
CA THR A 244 -2.89 2.31 -20.29
C THR A 244 -3.07 3.49 -21.26
N PRO A 245 -4.26 4.11 -21.35
CA PRO A 245 -4.53 5.24 -22.22
C PRO A 245 -3.56 6.40 -21.97
N SER A 246 -3.20 7.13 -23.03
CA SER A 246 -2.30 8.28 -22.91
C SER A 246 -2.93 9.46 -22.18
N GLU A 247 -4.26 9.63 -22.28
CA GLU A 247 -5.04 10.74 -21.70
C GLU A 247 -5.38 10.61 -20.22
N ARG A 248 -4.84 9.60 -19.54
CA ARG A 248 -4.99 9.46 -18.09
C ARG A 248 -4.14 10.49 -17.34
N GLN A 249 -4.57 10.83 -16.12
CA GLN A 249 -3.71 11.45 -15.12
C GLN A 249 -2.77 10.40 -14.52
N THR A 250 -1.48 10.75 -14.38
CA THR A 250 -0.48 9.89 -13.74
C THR A 250 0.10 10.55 -12.49
N VAL A 251 0.14 9.78 -11.42
CA VAL A 251 0.69 10.18 -10.12
C VAL A 251 1.85 9.25 -9.78
N LEU A 252 3.03 9.80 -9.53
CA LEU A 252 4.21 9.05 -9.14
C LEU A 252 4.65 9.51 -7.76
N PHE A 253 4.58 8.61 -6.78
CA PHE A 253 5.09 8.85 -5.43
C PHE A 253 6.35 8.05 -5.16
N SER A 254 7.33 8.71 -4.55
CA SER A 254 8.63 8.11 -4.23
C SER A 254 9.27 8.80 -3.03
N ALA A 255 10.12 8.11 -2.27
CA ALA A 255 10.91 8.79 -1.22
C ALA A 255 12.13 9.49 -1.83
N THR A 256 12.69 8.91 -2.88
CA THR A 256 13.86 9.39 -3.61
C THR A 256 13.56 9.56 -5.10
N VAL A 257 14.34 10.35 -5.83
CA VAL A 257 14.13 10.58 -7.28
C VAL A 257 15.40 10.19 -8.08
N PRO A 258 15.73 8.88 -8.17
CA PRO A 258 16.82 8.41 -9.01
C PRO A 258 16.54 8.66 -10.51
N ASP A 259 17.58 8.56 -11.34
CA ASP A 259 17.51 8.88 -12.76
C ASP A 259 16.43 8.11 -13.53
N TRP A 260 16.15 6.86 -13.14
CA TRP A 260 15.06 6.11 -13.74
C TRP A 260 13.70 6.78 -13.49
N ILE A 261 13.43 7.29 -12.30
CA ILE A 261 12.19 8.02 -12.01
C ILE A 261 12.14 9.30 -12.83
N LYS A 262 13.23 10.07 -12.91
CA LYS A 262 13.30 11.29 -13.73
C LYS A 262 12.96 11.00 -15.20
N LYS A 263 13.60 9.98 -15.78
CA LYS A 263 13.37 9.55 -17.17
C LYS A 263 11.95 9.03 -17.39
N THR A 264 11.43 8.26 -16.44
CA THR A 264 10.06 7.72 -16.49
C THR A 264 9.05 8.85 -16.45
N ALA A 265 9.23 9.81 -15.53
CA ALA A 265 8.39 10.99 -15.45
C ALA A 265 8.41 11.81 -16.74
N GLN A 266 9.60 12.15 -17.25
CA GLN A 266 9.76 12.89 -18.51
C GLN A 266 9.11 12.18 -19.70
N LYS A 267 9.15 10.85 -19.75
CA LYS A 267 8.64 10.07 -20.87
C LYS A 267 7.13 9.84 -20.83
N TYR A 268 6.55 9.71 -19.63
CA TYR A 268 5.20 9.18 -19.48
C TYR A 268 4.22 10.11 -18.76
N LEU A 269 4.69 11.17 -18.10
CA LEU A 269 3.84 12.17 -17.45
C LEU A 269 3.75 13.43 -18.32
N ARG A 270 2.63 14.15 -18.21
CA ARG A 270 2.33 15.37 -18.97
C ARG A 270 2.50 16.60 -18.09
N ASN A 271 3.58 17.35 -18.31
CA ASN A 271 3.91 18.58 -17.56
C ASN A 271 3.72 18.42 -16.03
N PRO A 272 4.36 17.40 -15.41
CA PRO A 272 4.06 17.06 -14.03
C PRO A 272 4.47 18.15 -13.04
N LYS A 273 3.63 18.37 -12.03
CA LYS A 273 3.96 19.20 -10.87
C LYS A 273 4.75 18.39 -9.86
N THR A 274 5.80 18.98 -9.31
CA THR A 274 6.57 18.34 -8.24
C THR A 274 6.07 18.86 -6.90
N VAL A 275 5.68 17.95 -6.02
CA VAL A 275 5.33 18.24 -4.63
C VAL A 275 6.36 17.56 -3.75
N ALA A 276 7.13 18.34 -3.00
CA ALA A 276 8.22 17.83 -2.18
C ALA A 276 8.02 18.31 -0.75
N VAL A 277 7.61 17.39 0.12
CA VAL A 277 7.38 17.67 1.54
C VAL A 277 8.45 16.93 2.34
N ASP A 278 9.07 17.61 3.30
CA ASP A 278 10.20 17.12 4.09
C ASP A 278 11.48 16.84 3.29
N ALA A 279 11.67 17.43 2.11
CA ALA A 279 12.90 17.23 1.31
C ALA A 279 14.16 17.85 1.97
N GLU A 280 13.99 18.89 2.80
CA GLU A 280 15.09 19.59 3.48
C GLU A 280 15.26 19.23 4.96
N ILE A 281 14.27 18.56 5.57
CA ILE A 281 14.37 18.14 6.97
C ILE A 281 14.85 16.68 6.98
N HIS A 282 16.17 16.51 6.89
CA HIS A 282 16.86 15.34 7.40
C HIS A 282 16.68 15.25 8.93
N ALA A 283 15.45 15.09 9.43
CA ALA A 283 15.23 14.46 10.71
C ALA A 283 15.51 12.97 10.47
N SER A 284 16.80 12.64 10.38
CA SER A 284 17.25 11.26 10.45
C SER A 284 16.53 10.64 11.65
N PRO A 285 15.86 9.48 11.49
CA PRO A 285 15.34 8.78 12.65
C PRO A 285 16.45 8.72 13.70
N ASP A 286 16.13 9.01 14.96
CA ASP A 286 17.12 9.03 16.07
C ASP A 286 17.55 7.58 16.33
N ILE A 287 18.46 7.12 15.47
CA ILE A 287 18.99 5.76 15.45
C ILE A 287 20.42 5.84 15.96
N GLU A 288 20.65 5.20 17.08
CA GLU A 288 22.00 4.94 17.54
C GLU A 288 22.61 3.82 16.68
N HIS A 289 23.73 4.13 16.03
CA HIS A 289 24.45 3.17 15.20
C HIS A 289 25.68 2.63 15.93
N ILE A 290 25.68 1.33 16.20
CA ILE A 290 26.80 0.64 16.85
C ILE A 290 27.42 -0.35 15.86
N VAL A 291 28.75 -0.31 15.72
CA VAL A 291 29.48 -1.18 14.79
C VAL A 291 30.50 -2.00 15.56
N TYR A 292 30.33 -3.31 15.53
CA TYR A 292 31.28 -4.25 16.11
C TYR A 292 32.12 -4.91 15.03
N GLU A 293 33.44 -4.77 15.13
CA GLU A 293 34.38 -5.57 14.36
C GLU A 293 34.52 -6.94 15.03
N VAL A 294 34.10 -7.99 14.33
CA VAL A 294 34.00 -9.36 14.83
C VAL A 294 34.72 -10.31 13.90
N ASP A 295 35.37 -11.33 14.47
CA ASP A 295 35.85 -12.44 13.66
C ASP A 295 34.68 -13.33 13.21
N LYS A 296 34.82 -13.92 12.02
CA LYS A 296 33.74 -14.71 11.40
C LYS A 296 33.30 -15.89 12.27
N ALA A 297 34.23 -16.51 13.00
CA ALA A 297 33.94 -17.62 13.91
C ALA A 297 33.11 -17.16 15.13
N ASP A 298 33.32 -15.93 15.57
CA ASP A 298 32.78 -15.38 16.80
C ASP A 298 31.44 -14.66 16.64
N LYS A 299 31.08 -14.35 15.40
CA LYS A 299 29.86 -13.63 15.02
C LYS A 299 28.59 -14.12 15.72
N PHE A 300 28.45 -15.43 15.91
CA PHE A 300 27.30 -16.01 16.61
C PHE A 300 27.33 -15.76 18.13
N ASN A 301 28.51 -15.80 18.75
CA ASN A 301 28.67 -15.48 20.18
C ASN A 301 28.44 -13.99 20.43
N ALA A 302 28.93 -13.13 19.53
CA ALA A 302 28.64 -11.69 19.55
C ALA A 302 27.13 -11.42 19.47
N LEU A 303 26.42 -12.12 18.56
CA LEU A 303 24.96 -12.00 18.46
C LEU A 303 24.25 -12.35 19.78
N LYS A 304 24.63 -13.45 20.44
CA LYS A 304 24.04 -13.84 21.73
C LYS A 304 24.29 -12.78 22.81
N ALA A 305 25.52 -12.29 22.91
CA ALA A 305 25.90 -11.29 23.91
C ALA A 305 25.14 -9.96 23.71
N VAL A 306 24.89 -9.57 22.46
CA VAL A 306 24.03 -8.43 22.14
C VAL A 306 22.58 -8.73 22.52
N LEU A 307 22.03 -9.85 22.06
CA LEU A 307 20.62 -10.21 22.31
C LEU A 307 20.28 -10.35 23.80
N SER A 308 21.21 -10.79 24.64
CA SER A 308 20.97 -10.91 26.09
C SER A 308 20.73 -9.57 26.79
N GLN A 309 21.11 -8.45 26.15
CA GLN A 309 20.91 -7.10 26.66
C GLN A 309 19.67 -6.42 26.06
N GLN A 310 18.99 -7.07 25.10
CA GLN A 310 17.83 -6.50 24.42
C GLN A 310 16.54 -7.03 25.06
N SER A 311 15.68 -6.12 25.51
CA SER A 311 14.35 -6.46 26.05
C SER A 311 13.22 -6.30 25.01
N GLY A 312 13.50 -5.59 23.92
CA GLY A 312 12.53 -5.19 22.90
C GLY A 312 12.47 -6.09 21.66
N PRO A 313 11.47 -5.88 20.78
CA PRO A 313 11.39 -6.59 19.51
C PRO A 313 12.63 -6.33 18.66
N THR A 314 13.35 -7.40 18.34
CA THR A 314 14.64 -7.34 17.64
C THR A 314 14.56 -8.00 16.28
N LEU A 315 14.96 -7.28 15.24
CA LEU A 315 15.03 -7.78 13.86
C LEU A 315 16.48 -8.04 13.45
N VAL A 316 16.82 -9.30 13.20
CA VAL A 316 18.16 -9.74 12.81
C VAL A 316 18.20 -10.03 11.31
N PHE A 317 19.05 -9.31 10.58
CA PHE A 317 19.22 -9.46 9.14
C PHE A 317 20.38 -10.38 8.78
N GLY A 318 20.09 -11.45 8.03
CA GLY A 318 21.09 -12.31 7.39
C GLY A 318 21.07 -12.19 5.87
N ARG A 319 22.15 -12.65 5.22
CA ARG A 319 22.32 -12.54 3.76
C ARG A 319 21.47 -13.55 2.99
N THR A 320 21.52 -14.83 3.38
CA THR A 320 20.94 -15.94 2.59
C THR A 320 19.77 -16.61 3.31
N LYS A 321 18.82 -17.18 2.55
CA LYS A 321 17.65 -17.91 3.06
C LYS A 321 18.06 -19.06 4.00
N HIS A 322 19.01 -19.89 3.55
CA HIS A 322 19.54 -20.99 4.37
C HIS A 322 20.27 -20.49 5.61
N GLY A 323 21.01 -19.39 5.49
CA GLY A 323 21.72 -18.75 6.61
C GLY A 323 20.77 -18.30 7.70
N VAL A 324 19.69 -17.56 7.36
CA VAL A 324 18.73 -17.09 8.37
C VAL A 324 17.96 -18.24 9.04
N LYS A 325 17.59 -19.30 8.29
CA LYS A 325 16.96 -20.48 8.89
C LYS A 325 17.88 -21.17 9.89
N LYS A 326 19.16 -21.37 9.51
CA LYS A 326 20.17 -21.97 10.39
C LYS A 326 20.42 -21.09 11.61
N LEU A 327 20.48 -19.77 11.44
CA LEU A 327 20.70 -18.82 12.52
C LEU A 327 19.54 -18.84 13.53
N ALA A 328 18.29 -18.81 13.06
CA ALA A 328 17.12 -18.89 13.93
C ALA A 328 17.07 -20.23 14.69
N SER A 329 17.38 -21.34 14.03
CA SER A 329 17.46 -22.65 14.70
C SER A 329 18.51 -22.65 15.81
N ARG A 330 19.72 -22.17 15.53
CA ARG A 330 20.80 -22.10 16.53
C ARG A 330 20.45 -21.18 17.70
N LEU A 331 19.71 -20.10 17.45
CA LEU A 331 19.20 -19.22 18.51
C LEU A 331 18.16 -19.95 19.38
N ALA A 332 17.23 -20.67 18.76
CA ALA A 332 16.24 -21.48 19.47
C ALA A 332 16.89 -22.59 20.32
N ASP A 333 17.87 -23.30 19.77
CA ASP A 333 18.66 -24.30 20.50
C ASP A 333 19.43 -23.67 21.68
N GLY A 334 19.79 -22.39 21.56
CA GLY A 334 20.41 -21.58 22.61
C GLY A 334 19.43 -20.94 23.59
N GLY A 335 18.14 -21.30 23.56
CA GLY A 335 17.10 -20.81 24.48
C GLY A 335 16.43 -19.49 24.08
N TYR A 336 16.78 -18.89 22.94
CA TYR A 336 16.15 -17.66 22.46
C TYR A 336 14.86 -17.98 21.71
N ARG A 337 13.78 -17.25 22.00
CA ARG A 337 12.56 -17.30 21.20
C ARG A 337 12.77 -16.56 19.88
N ALA A 338 13.29 -17.28 18.89
CA ALA A 338 13.64 -16.75 17.58
C ALA A 338 13.06 -17.60 16.44
N GLU A 339 12.52 -16.96 15.41
CA GLU A 339 12.02 -17.64 14.20
C GLU A 339 12.48 -16.88 12.95
N ALA A 340 12.66 -17.63 11.86
CA ALA A 340 13.09 -17.06 10.58
C ALA A 340 11.89 -16.74 9.68
N ILE A 341 11.89 -15.56 9.05
CA ILE A 341 11.04 -15.23 7.91
C ILE A 341 11.89 -15.19 6.64
N GLN A 342 11.53 -16.03 5.67
CA GLN A 342 12.26 -16.17 4.41
C GLN A 342 11.29 -16.31 3.23
N GLY A 343 11.77 -16.07 2.01
CA GLY A 343 10.94 -16.03 0.81
C GLY A 343 10.28 -17.35 0.40
N ASN A 344 10.71 -18.50 0.94
CA ASN A 344 10.13 -19.82 0.63
C ASN A 344 9.05 -20.25 1.63
N LEU A 345 8.78 -19.44 2.66
CA LEU A 345 7.74 -19.74 3.64
C LEU A 345 6.36 -19.54 2.97
N SER A 346 5.42 -20.46 3.21
CA SER A 346 4.05 -20.28 2.73
C SER A 346 3.46 -18.99 3.31
N GLN A 347 2.51 -18.38 2.60
CA GLN A 347 1.92 -17.13 3.06
C GLN A 347 1.33 -17.24 4.47
N ASN A 348 0.58 -18.31 4.74
CA ASN A 348 -0.01 -18.55 6.05
C ASN A 348 1.08 -18.69 7.12
N GLY A 349 2.22 -19.32 6.77
CA GLY A 349 3.38 -19.38 7.65
C GLY A 349 3.99 -18.01 7.91
N ARG A 350 4.11 -17.15 6.89
CA ARG A 350 4.58 -15.76 7.05
C ARG A 350 3.66 -14.98 7.98
N GLU A 351 2.36 -15.01 7.75
CA GLU A 351 1.36 -14.32 8.58
C GLU A 351 1.38 -14.83 10.03
N TYR A 352 1.51 -16.14 10.23
CA TYR A 352 1.62 -16.75 11.56
C TYR A 352 2.86 -16.27 12.34
N VAL A 353 4.04 -16.30 11.72
CA VAL A 353 5.28 -15.80 12.34
C VAL A 353 5.18 -14.31 12.66
N MET A 354 4.63 -13.53 11.72
CA MET A 354 4.45 -12.09 11.88
C MET A 354 3.48 -11.74 13.01
N ASN A 355 2.39 -12.49 13.17
CA ASN A 355 1.45 -12.29 14.27
C ASN A 355 2.08 -12.62 15.63
N LYS A 356 2.94 -13.64 15.69
CA LYS A 356 3.73 -13.95 16.91
C LYS A 356 4.72 -12.83 17.24
N PHE A 357 5.37 -12.24 16.24
CA PHE A 357 6.27 -11.11 16.43
C PHE A 357 5.52 -9.87 16.94
N ARG A 358 4.44 -9.48 16.27
CA ARG A 358 3.63 -8.30 16.64
C ARG A 358 2.98 -8.41 18.02
N SER A 359 2.62 -9.62 18.45
CA SER A 359 2.05 -9.88 19.77
C SER A 359 3.09 -9.97 20.89
N GLY A 360 4.39 -9.85 20.59
CA GLY A 360 5.48 -9.97 21.56
C GLY A 360 5.79 -11.40 22.00
N LYS A 361 5.06 -12.40 21.50
CA LYS A 361 5.32 -13.83 21.78
C LYS A 361 6.64 -14.30 21.20
N LEU A 362 7.08 -13.65 20.12
CA LEU A 362 8.37 -13.85 19.47
C LEU A 362 9.18 -12.55 19.58
N PRO A 363 10.18 -12.44 20.47
CA PRO A 363 10.99 -11.24 20.63
C PRO A 363 12.05 -11.07 19.54
N VAL A 364 12.50 -12.16 18.90
CA VAL A 364 13.57 -12.10 17.88
C VAL A 364 13.06 -12.64 16.55
N LEU A 365 13.10 -11.80 15.50
CA LEU A 365 12.78 -12.19 14.14
C LEU A 365 14.05 -12.20 13.30
N VAL A 366 14.34 -13.31 12.62
CA VAL A 366 15.50 -13.42 11.72
C VAL A 366 15.02 -13.36 10.27
N ALA A 367 15.54 -12.43 9.46
CA ALA A 367 15.01 -12.17 8.13
C ALA A 367 16.09 -11.93 7.07
N THR A 368 15.77 -12.24 5.81
CA THR A 368 16.51 -11.69 4.67
C THR A 368 15.90 -10.36 4.22
N ASN A 369 16.64 -9.58 3.42
CA ASN A 369 16.16 -8.30 2.86
C ASN A 369 14.78 -8.44 2.19
N VAL A 370 14.64 -9.44 1.33
CA VAL A 370 13.39 -9.70 0.60
C VAL A 370 12.25 -10.06 1.56
N ALA A 371 12.54 -10.76 2.64
CA ALA A 371 11.53 -11.20 3.58
C ALA A 371 11.11 -10.14 4.59
N ALA A 372 11.97 -9.13 4.85
CA ALA A 372 11.69 -8.03 5.77
C ALA A 372 11.11 -6.77 5.08
N ARG A 373 11.22 -6.67 3.76
CA ARG A 373 10.59 -5.61 2.96
C ARG A 373 9.07 -5.74 3.03
N GLY A 374 8.36 -4.62 3.20
CA GLY A 374 6.91 -4.60 3.40
C GLY A 374 6.45 -5.12 4.77
N LEU A 375 7.35 -5.47 5.69
CA LEU A 375 6.96 -5.74 7.06
C LEU A 375 6.58 -4.41 7.72
N ASP A 376 5.27 -4.16 7.76
CA ASP A 376 4.67 -3.16 8.63
C ASP A 376 4.74 -3.68 10.07
N ILE A 377 5.89 -3.40 10.68
CA ILE A 377 6.13 -3.60 12.10
C ILE A 377 6.47 -2.23 12.65
N GLU A 378 5.47 -1.55 13.18
CA GLU A 378 5.59 -0.20 13.76
C GLU A 378 6.42 -0.17 15.06
N LYS A 379 6.86 -1.34 15.56
CA LYS A 379 7.47 -1.53 16.89
C LYS A 379 8.70 -2.44 16.82
N ILE A 380 9.78 -1.99 16.18
CA ILE A 380 11.09 -2.63 16.30
C ILE A 380 11.98 -1.67 17.08
N ASP A 381 12.53 -2.14 18.18
CA ASP A 381 13.44 -1.35 19.02
C ASP A 381 14.86 -1.46 18.46
N THR A 382 15.26 -2.69 18.12
CA THR A 382 16.64 -2.99 17.72
C THR A 382 16.69 -3.71 16.37
N VAL A 383 17.51 -3.19 15.47
CA VAL A 383 17.88 -3.82 14.20
C VAL A 383 19.31 -4.31 14.30
N ILE A 384 19.54 -5.60 14.02
CA ILE A 384 20.88 -6.18 13.99
C ILE A 384 21.20 -6.61 12.57
N ASN A 385 22.16 -5.94 11.94
CA ASN A 385 22.80 -6.41 10.71
C ASN A 385 23.79 -7.51 11.07
N PHE A 386 23.30 -8.77 11.15
CA PHE A 386 24.20 -9.91 11.32
C PHE A 386 25.13 -9.98 10.11
N ASP A 387 24.62 -10.01 8.89
CA ASP A 387 25.45 -9.82 7.69
C ASP A 387 25.27 -8.42 7.14
N ILE A 388 26.36 -7.76 6.71
CA ILE A 388 26.22 -6.44 6.07
C ILE A 388 25.35 -6.53 4.80
N PRO A 389 24.54 -5.51 4.50
CA PRO A 389 23.73 -5.47 3.29
C PRO A 389 24.61 -5.37 2.04
N ASP A 390 24.07 -5.77 0.88
CA ASP A 390 24.82 -5.77 -0.37
C ASP A 390 24.92 -4.40 -1.04
N SER A 391 24.12 -3.43 -0.61
CA SER A 391 24.17 -2.04 -1.08
C SER A 391 23.92 -1.03 0.04
N PRO A 392 24.36 0.23 -0.13
CA PRO A 392 24.05 1.30 0.82
C PRO A 392 22.56 1.60 0.98
N GLN A 393 21.76 1.52 -0.09
CA GLN A 393 20.31 1.73 -0.04
C GLN A 393 19.64 0.69 0.89
N LEU A 394 20.07 -0.57 0.76
CA LEU A 394 19.62 -1.65 1.64
C LEU A 394 19.98 -1.40 3.11
N PHE A 395 21.14 -0.79 3.38
CA PHE A 395 21.51 -0.41 4.75
C PHE A 395 20.48 0.54 5.35
N THR A 396 20.18 1.65 4.67
CA THR A 396 19.18 2.63 5.11
C THR A 396 17.80 1.98 5.27
N HIS A 397 17.39 1.07 4.37
CA HIS A 397 16.09 0.40 4.46
C HIS A 397 16.00 -0.57 5.65
N ARG A 398 17.12 -1.17 6.05
CA ARG A 398 17.19 -2.04 7.24
C ARG A 398 17.17 -1.24 8.52
N THR A 399 18.03 -0.24 8.65
CA THR A 399 18.12 0.56 9.88
C THR A 399 16.87 1.40 10.09
N GLY A 400 16.25 1.90 9.00
CA GLY A 400 14.94 2.56 9.04
C GLY A 400 13.75 1.67 9.41
N ARG A 401 13.98 0.43 9.84
CA ARG A 401 12.95 -0.42 10.50
C ARG A 401 12.80 -0.11 11.98
N THR A 402 13.80 0.52 12.60
CA THR A 402 13.72 1.10 13.95
C THR A 402 13.69 2.63 13.87
N GLY A 403 13.52 3.32 15.01
CA GLY A 403 13.56 4.78 15.09
C GLY A 403 12.36 5.49 14.47
N ARG A 404 11.20 4.82 14.36
CA ARG A 404 9.98 5.36 13.74
C ARG A 404 9.12 6.12 14.75
N MET A 405 8.34 7.08 14.26
CA MET A 405 7.36 7.86 15.05
C MET A 405 7.95 8.58 16.27
N GLY A 406 9.17 9.13 16.12
CA GLY A 406 9.83 9.93 17.16
C GLY A 406 10.44 9.12 18.31
N ARG A 407 10.45 7.78 18.23
CA ARG A 407 11.11 6.91 19.21
C ARG A 407 12.59 6.76 18.85
N ARG A 408 13.45 6.63 19.87
CA ARG A 408 14.83 6.20 19.68
C ARG A 408 14.88 4.75 19.22
N GLY A 409 15.76 4.48 18.26
CA GLY A 409 16.03 3.15 17.74
C GLY A 409 17.51 2.79 17.84
N GLN A 410 17.83 1.50 17.81
CA GLN A 410 19.22 1.04 17.79
C GLN A 410 19.50 0.17 16.57
N ALA A 411 20.60 0.46 15.86
CA ALA A 411 21.08 -0.30 14.72
C ALA A 411 22.49 -0.84 14.99
N ILE A 412 22.60 -2.14 15.24
CA ILE A 412 23.86 -2.83 15.52
C ILE A 412 24.34 -3.52 14.25
N THR A 413 25.60 -3.35 13.88
CA THR A 413 26.19 -3.99 12.69
C THR A 413 27.43 -4.81 13.04
N PHE A 414 27.45 -6.06 12.62
CA PHE A 414 28.62 -6.93 12.72
C PHE A 414 29.44 -6.85 11.43
N LEU A 415 30.68 -6.38 11.57
CA LEU A 415 31.64 -6.23 10.48
C LEU A 415 32.73 -7.28 10.60
N ILE A 416 32.87 -8.14 9.60
CA ILE A 416 34.02 -9.04 9.47
C ILE A 416 35.10 -8.41 8.57
N PRO A 417 36.37 -8.88 8.59
CA PRO A 417 37.44 -8.30 7.77
C PRO A 417 37.11 -8.21 6.27
N ASP A 418 36.44 -9.22 5.71
CA ASP A 418 36.04 -9.26 4.29
C ASP A 418 35.02 -8.18 3.91
N ASP A 419 34.29 -7.65 4.89
CA ASP A 419 33.18 -6.71 4.69
C ASP A 419 33.66 -5.24 4.64
N VAL A 420 34.91 -4.95 5.01
CA VAL A 420 35.45 -3.58 5.18
C VAL A 420 35.33 -2.72 3.93
N LYS A 421 35.59 -3.28 2.73
CA LYS A 421 35.48 -2.52 1.48
C LYS A 421 34.05 -2.05 1.24
N LYS A 422 33.08 -2.96 1.39
CA LYS A 422 31.65 -2.66 1.19
C LYS A 422 31.14 -1.73 2.29
N TRP A 423 31.62 -1.87 3.52
CA TRP A 423 31.28 -0.95 4.60
C TRP A 423 31.72 0.50 4.32
N ARG A 424 32.92 0.70 3.75
CA ARG A 424 33.36 2.03 3.31
C ARG A 424 32.46 2.63 2.22
N GLU A 425 31.88 1.81 1.34
CA GLU A 425 30.91 2.27 0.34
C GLU A 425 29.62 2.74 1.01
N ILE A 426 29.16 2.05 2.05
CA ILE A 426 28.01 2.45 2.88
C ILE A 426 28.30 3.79 3.57
N GLU A 427 29.42 3.91 4.30
CA GLU A 427 29.82 5.14 5.00
C GLU A 427 29.89 6.36 4.05
N ARG A 428 30.42 6.18 2.83
CA ARG A 428 30.47 7.25 1.84
C ARG A 428 29.07 7.66 1.35
N PHE A 429 28.20 6.69 1.09
CA PHE A 429 26.86 6.96 0.60
C PHE A 429 26.01 7.72 1.62
N ILE A 430 26.10 7.34 2.89
CA ILE A 430 25.39 8.01 3.99
C ILE A 430 26.09 9.28 4.49
N GLN A 431 27.31 9.56 3.98
CA GLN A 431 28.15 10.69 4.38
C GLN A 431 28.45 10.74 5.89
N GLN A 432 28.53 9.58 6.54
CA GLN A 432 28.76 9.45 7.98
C GLN A 432 29.75 8.31 8.24
N ARG A 433 30.68 8.53 9.17
CA ARG A 433 31.53 7.47 9.71
C ARG A 433 31.02 7.05 11.07
N PHE A 434 31.06 5.76 11.33
CA PHE A 434 30.66 5.20 12.61
C PHE A 434 31.89 4.75 13.39
N PRO A 435 31.99 5.09 14.69
CA PRO A 435 32.97 4.48 15.57
C PRO A 435 32.84 2.96 15.54
N ARG A 436 33.98 2.27 15.56
CA ARG A 436 34.03 0.81 15.49
C ARG A 436 34.64 0.28 16.78
N THR A 437 33.96 -0.69 17.36
CA THR A 437 34.40 -1.35 18.58
C THR A 437 34.82 -2.76 18.22
N ARG A 438 36.05 -3.13 18.51
CA ARG A 438 36.47 -4.53 18.35
C ARG A 438 35.77 -5.38 19.40
N TRP A 439 35.05 -6.42 18.95
CA TRP A 439 34.42 -7.36 19.85
C TRP A 439 35.46 -8.35 20.39
N VAL A 440 35.42 -8.61 21.69
CA VAL A 440 36.32 -9.55 22.36
C VAL A 440 35.49 -10.68 22.97
N PRO A 441 35.80 -11.96 22.67
CA PRO A 441 35.11 -13.10 23.28
C PRO A 441 35.09 -13.01 24.81
N GLY A 442 33.92 -13.26 25.41
CA GLY A 442 33.75 -13.25 26.87
C GLY A 442 33.54 -11.87 27.49
N THR A 443 33.63 -10.79 26.72
CA THR A 443 33.24 -9.44 27.18
C THR A 443 31.79 -9.14 26.82
N GLN A 444 31.07 -8.47 27.72
CA GLN A 444 29.79 -7.88 27.36
C GLN A 444 30.07 -6.65 26.49
N PRO A 445 29.35 -6.47 25.36
CA PRO A 445 29.47 -5.26 24.57
C PRO A 445 29.17 -4.04 25.44
N ALA A 446 30.06 -3.04 25.40
CA ALA A 446 29.83 -1.75 26.05
C ALA A 446 28.71 -1.02 25.28
N MET A 447 27.52 -0.94 25.88
CA MET A 447 26.44 -0.08 25.41
C MET A 447 26.65 1.29 26.03
N GLY A 448 26.62 2.34 25.19
CA GLY A 448 26.79 3.74 25.60
C GLY A 448 25.54 4.33 26.23
#